data_AF-A0A7Y1V8Z2-F1
#
_entry.id   AF-A0A7Y1V8Z2-F1
#
_cell.length_a   1.000
_cell.length_b   1.000
_cell.length_c   1.000
_cell.angle_alpha   90.00
_cell.angle_beta   90.00
_cell.angle_gamma   90.00
#
_symmetry.space_group_name_H-M   'P 1'
#
loop_
_entity.id
_entity.type
_entity.pdbx_description
1 polymer ?
#
loop_
_entity_poly.entity_id
_entity_poly.type
_entity_poly.pdbx_seq_one_letter_code
_entity_poly.pdbx_strand_id
1 'polypeptide(L)' 'GSTSKMLGEAAVCLAKDTLPTNHGVLTPGSAMGDALLARLQKNAGLSFELKD' A
#
# COMPACT_ATOMS: atom_id res chain seq x y z
N GLY A 1 5.29 14.47 -4.66
CA GLY A 1 5.49 13.50 -5.76
C GLY A 1 4.87 12.15 -5.39
N SER A 2 4.52 11.33 -6.39
CA SER A 2 3.84 10.05 -6.18
C SER A 2 4.68 9.04 -5.40
N THR A 3 6.01 9.02 -5.60
CA THR A 3 6.93 8.16 -4.84
C THR A 3 6.83 8.39 -3.34
N SER A 4 6.88 9.66 -2.90
CA SER A 4 6.77 10.02 -1.48
C SER A 4 5.42 9.61 -0.90
N LYS A 5 4.33 9.75 -1.68
CA LYS A 5 2.99 9.33 -1.26
C LYS A 5 2.88 7.81 -1.12
N MET A 6 3.48 7.04 -2.04
CA MET A 6 3.52 5.58 -1.95
C MET A 6 4.24 5.10 -0.68
N LEU A 7 5.40 5.68 -0.37
CA LEU A 7 6.14 5.36 0.85
C LEU A 7 5.37 5.77 2.11
N GLY A 8 4.75 6.95 2.10
CA GLY A 8 3.94 7.44 3.22
C GLY A 8 2.75 6.53 3.52
N GLU A 9 1.94 6.19 2.52
CA GLU A 9 0.79 5.30 2.74
C GLU A 9 1.22 3.88 3.10
N ALA A 10 2.36 3.37 2.60
CA ALA A 10 2.90 2.08 3.04
C ALA A 10 3.25 2.08 4.54
N ALA A 11 3.88 3.14 5.04
CA ALA A 11 4.18 3.27 6.46
C ALA A 11 2.90 3.34 7.32
N VAL A 12 1.88 4.09 6.88
CA VAL A 12 0.61 4.19 7.62
C VAL A 12 -0.17 2.88 7.56
N CYS A 13 -0.18 2.18 6.42
CA CYS A 13 -0.81 0.87 6.27
C CYS A 13 -0.21 -0.13 7.26
N LEU A 14 1.13 -0.20 7.33
CA LEU A 14 1.83 -1.07 8.28
C LEU A 14 1.47 -0.78 9.74
N ALA A 15 1.31 0.50 10.09
CA ALA A 15 1.11 0.93 11.47
C ALA A 15 -0.36 0.82 11.94
N LYS A 16 -1.33 0.92 11.02
CA LYS A 16 -2.74 1.14 11.38
C LYS A 16 -3.72 0.10 10.86
N ASP A 17 -3.36 -0.65 9.82
CA ASP A 17 -4.30 -1.55 9.18
C ASP A 17 -4.15 -2.98 9.72
N THR A 18 -5.22 -3.77 9.63
CA THR A 18 -5.14 -5.21 9.91
C THR A 18 -4.56 -5.90 8.69
N LEU A 19 -3.37 -6.46 8.84
CA LEU A 19 -2.64 -7.13 7.77
C LEU A 19 -2.57 -8.65 8.03
N PRO A 20 -2.47 -9.47 6.97
CA PRO A 20 -2.19 -10.89 7.12
C PRO A 20 -0.92 -11.11 7.96
N THR A 21 -0.88 -12.17 8.77
CA THR A 21 0.34 -12.53 9.48
C THR A 21 1.37 -13.08 8.50
N ASN A 22 2.41 -12.30 8.24
CA ASN A 22 3.50 -12.62 7.33
C ASN A 22 4.84 -12.15 7.94
N HIS A 23 5.92 -12.83 7.59
CA HIS A 23 7.24 -12.64 8.23
C HIS A 23 8.36 -12.62 7.19
N GLY A 24 9.48 -11.99 7.54
CA GLY A 24 10.66 -11.86 6.67
C GLY A 24 10.80 -10.45 6.09
N VAL A 25 11.69 -10.32 5.09
CA VAL A 25 11.93 -9.06 4.38
C VAL A 25 10.96 -8.97 3.21
N LEU A 26 9.82 -8.33 3.44
CA LEU A 26 8.73 -8.25 2.48
C LEU A 26 8.65 -6.87 1.84
N THR A 27 8.23 -6.83 0.58
CA THR A 27 7.86 -5.58 -0.07
C THR A 27 6.46 -5.15 0.41
N PRO A 28 6.14 -3.84 0.39
CA PRO A 28 4.80 -3.37 0.75
C PRO A 28 3.68 -4.04 -0.06
N GLY A 29 3.92 -4.31 -1.34
CA GLY A 29 2.97 -5.03 -2.20
C GLY A 29 2.64 -6.44 -1.69
N SER A 30 3.67 -7.22 -1.35
CA SER A 30 3.48 -8.58 -0.80
C SER A 30 2.91 -8.59 0.62
N ALA A 31 3.27 -7.61 1.45
CA ALA A 31 2.85 -7.57 2.84
C ALA A 31 1.43 -7.02 3.04
N MET A 32 1.03 -6.04 2.23
CA MET A 32 -0.17 -5.21 2.46
C MET A 32 -1.24 -5.37 1.38
N GLY A 33 -0.85 -5.70 0.14
CA GLY A 33 -1.77 -5.97 -0.97
C GLY A 33 -2.89 -4.94 -1.10
N ASP A 34 -4.12 -5.43 -1.07
CA ASP A 34 -5.35 -4.65 -1.26
C ASP A 34 -5.53 -3.54 -0.22
N ALA A 35 -5.03 -3.72 1.01
CA ALA A 35 -5.11 -2.69 2.03
C ALA A 35 -4.32 -1.45 1.61
N LEU A 36 -3.09 -1.63 1.13
CA LEU A 36 -2.27 -0.53 0.60
C LEU A 36 -2.88 0.06 -0.68
N LEU A 37 -3.38 -0.78 -1.59
CA LEU A 37 -4.02 -0.31 -2.82
C LEU A 37 -5.19 0.64 -2.52
N ALA A 38 -6.07 0.26 -1.60
CA ALA A 38 -7.22 1.06 -1.19
C ALA A 38 -6.79 2.41 -0.57
N ARG A 39 -5.72 2.42 0.23
CA ARG A 39 -5.17 3.66 0.80
C ARG A 39 -4.59 4.58 -0.27
N LEU A 40 -3.86 4.04 -1.23
CA LEU A 40 -3.26 4.83 -2.31
C LEU A 40 -4.34 5.50 -3.17
N GLN A 41 -5.45 4.80 -3.43
CA GLN A 41 -6.60 5.39 -4.11
C GLN A 41 -7.28 6.47 -3.25
N LYS A 42 -7.60 6.14 -2.00
CA LYS A 42 -8.39 7.02 -1.11
C LYS A 42 -7.63 8.26 -0.62
N ASN A 43 -6.36 8.11 -0.26
CA ASN A 43 -5.61 9.12 0.50
C ASN A 43 -4.46 9.75 -0.30
N ALA A 44 -3.89 9.03 -1.26
CA ALA A 44 -2.79 9.53 -2.08
C ALA A 44 -3.26 10.16 -3.41
N GLY A 45 -4.52 9.94 -3.81
CA GLY A 45 -5.08 10.43 -5.07
C GLY A 45 -4.46 9.74 -6.29
N LEU A 46 -4.12 8.45 -6.16
CA LEU A 46 -3.59 7.62 -7.24
C LEU A 46 -4.71 6.77 -7.85
N SER A 47 -4.71 6.60 -9.16
CA SER A 47 -5.62 5.68 -9.87
C SER A 47 -4.83 4.51 -10.44
N PHE A 48 -5.50 3.37 -10.58
CA PHE A 48 -4.93 2.14 -11.12
C PHE A 48 -5.94 1.54 -12.09
N GLU A 49 -5.45 1.10 -13.23
CA GLU A 49 -6.23 0.44 -14.29
C GLU A 49 -5.48 -0.82 -14.70
N LEU A 50 -6.21 -1.92 -14.88
CA LEU A 50 -5.63 -3.11 -15.49
C LEU A 50 -5.42 -2.81 -16.97
N LYS A 51 -4.23 -3.18 -17.46
CA LYS A 51 -3.91 -3.07 -18.87
C LYS A 51 -4.06 -4.44 -19.52
N ASP A 52 -4.66 -4.47 -20.70
CA ASP A 52 -4.80 -5.66 -21.55
C ASP A 52 -3.45 -6.30 -21.89
#